data_AF-A0A2N1RLJ2-F1
#
_entry.id   AF-A0A2N1RLJ2-F1
#
_cell.length_a   1.000
_cell.length_b   1.000
_cell.length_c   1.000
_cell.angle_alpha   90.00
_cell.angle_beta   90.00
_cell.angle_gamma   90.00
#
_symmetry.space_group_name_H-M   'P 1'
#
loop_
_entity.id
_entity.type
_entity.pdbx_description
1 polymer ?
#
loop_
_entity_poly.entity_id
_entity_poly.type
_entity_poly.pdbx_seq_one_letter_code
_entity_poly.pdbx_strand_id
1 'polypeptide(L)'
;MDYEGSAEGEGWKVYLDNIYVNWNQFEYASHRSLDSFYKDVYRFHRTQKGKGHLIWANNNEAAAAIKYSGNIYWLGIFNFSETNQNVSLQFDNPRLKIEDDDAFILSDPLYSTITGNFRYYTGKELKASKINAPVAYTDRIKILKLEKTSLKKHYDEFFHDSFRRLCEFDRTDKLFHNFAFNEIAQHCQTYKECSAFISKKLLKTDMDTTTLELGLKRTIFHLHKNKVFTIDQIKEYLKKMSEEKSFFADLAQKLYWHYKKGSIVFMSAEAEPFSKSGGLANVVYELPREMVKRGEDVYVITPLYRSGNPKEKKKMDDALQKYGAVYTGKNVRFKI
;
A
#
# COMPACT_ATOMS: atom_id res chain seq x y z
N MET A 1 19.71 -24.08 8.04
CA MET A 1 18.52 -23.25 8.29
C MET A 1 17.65 -24.23 9.01
N ASP A 2 17.99 -24.44 10.27
CA ASP A 2 17.51 -25.61 11.00
C ASP A 2 16.37 -25.06 11.83
N TYR A 3 15.15 -25.24 11.33
CA TYR A 3 13.96 -24.67 11.91
C TYR A 3 13.37 -25.68 12.89
N GLU A 4 13.48 -25.41 14.19
CA GLU A 4 12.63 -26.05 15.19
C GLU A 4 11.53 -25.06 15.58
N GLY A 5 10.35 -25.23 14.97
CA GLY A 5 9.17 -24.40 15.23
C GLY A 5 7.90 -25.24 15.15
N SER A 6 7.31 -25.50 16.31
CA SER A 6 6.01 -26.18 16.45
C SER A 6 4.85 -25.20 16.27
N ALA A 7 4.02 -25.40 15.24
CA ALA A 7 2.64 -24.92 15.17
C ALA A 7 1.81 -25.88 14.31
N GLU A 8 0.61 -26.20 14.79
CA GLU A 8 -0.31 -27.25 14.34
C GLU A 8 -0.75 -27.07 12.87
N GLY A 9 -0.55 -28.11 12.06
CA GLY A 9 -0.88 -28.12 10.63
C GLY A 9 0.02 -29.09 9.86
N GLU A 10 -0.38 -30.37 9.81
CA GLU A 10 0.47 -31.51 9.41
C GLU A 10 0.99 -31.47 7.95
N GLY A 11 0.48 -30.57 7.09
CA GLY A 11 0.95 -30.43 5.72
C GLY A 11 2.26 -29.63 5.53
N TRP A 12 2.58 -28.70 6.44
CA TRP A 12 3.70 -27.75 6.25
C TRP A 12 4.99 -28.20 6.93
N LYS A 13 4.89 -29.06 7.94
CA LYS A 13 6.00 -29.59 8.73
C LYS A 13 6.97 -30.41 7.85
N VAL A 14 6.42 -31.17 6.90
CA VAL A 14 7.21 -32.01 5.96
C VAL A 14 8.01 -31.15 4.98
N TYR A 15 7.56 -29.95 4.61
CA TYR A 15 8.28 -29.09 3.68
C TYR A 15 9.41 -28.29 4.34
N LEU A 16 9.25 -27.89 5.61
CA LEU A 16 10.25 -27.09 6.33
C LEU A 16 11.34 -27.94 7.01
N ASP A 17 10.99 -29.10 7.59
CA ASP A 17 11.97 -30.04 8.13
C ASP A 17 12.80 -30.73 7.02
N ASN A 18 12.25 -30.78 5.78
CA ASN A 18 12.97 -31.26 4.59
C ASN A 18 13.44 -30.15 3.65
N ILE A 19 13.61 -28.89 4.09
CA ILE A 19 14.46 -27.96 3.34
C ILE A 19 15.93 -28.36 3.54
N TYR A 20 16.28 -29.53 3.02
CA TYR A 20 17.63 -29.85 2.62
C TYR A 20 17.89 -29.04 1.35
N VAL A 21 18.26 -27.76 1.51
CA VAL A 21 18.88 -27.05 0.39
C VAL A 21 20.18 -27.80 0.12
N ASN A 22 20.21 -28.60 -0.94
CA ASN A 22 21.44 -29.17 -1.44
C ASN A 22 22.26 -28.01 -2.04
N TRP A 23 23.04 -27.36 -1.19
CA TRP A 23 23.86 -26.20 -1.57
C TRP A 23 24.81 -26.51 -2.74
N ASN A 24 25.16 -27.79 -2.96
CA ASN A 24 25.98 -28.22 -4.10
C ASN A 24 25.20 -28.14 -5.44
N GLN A 25 23.90 -28.45 -5.45
CA GLN A 25 23.04 -28.22 -6.62
C GLN A 25 22.79 -26.72 -6.84
N PHE A 26 22.75 -25.95 -5.75
CA PHE A 26 22.59 -24.50 -5.78
C PHE A 26 23.81 -23.79 -6.39
N GLU A 27 25.02 -24.24 -6.06
CA GLU A 27 26.27 -23.76 -6.65
C GLU A 27 26.37 -24.12 -8.15
N TYR A 28 25.89 -25.31 -8.54
CA TYR A 28 25.90 -25.76 -9.94
C TYR A 28 24.92 -25.00 -10.86
N ALA A 29 23.78 -24.54 -10.30
CA ALA A 29 22.81 -23.71 -11.02
C ALA A 29 23.20 -22.21 -11.08
N SER A 30 24.27 -21.81 -10.39
CA SER A 30 24.71 -20.42 -10.37
C SER A 30 25.42 -20.02 -11.67
N HIS A 31 24.94 -18.97 -12.32
CA HIS A 31 25.69 -18.33 -13.41
C HIS A 31 27.03 -17.81 -12.87
N ARG A 32 28.12 -17.89 -13.66
CA ARG A 32 29.49 -17.49 -13.27
C ARG A 32 29.60 -16.08 -12.68
N SER A 33 28.68 -15.17 -12.99
CA SER A 33 28.62 -13.81 -12.44
C SER A 33 28.10 -13.73 -11.00
N LEU A 34 27.42 -14.78 -10.50
CA LEU A 34 26.79 -14.84 -9.18
C LEU A 34 27.55 -15.76 -8.19
N ASP A 35 28.56 -16.48 -8.66
CA ASP A 35 29.35 -17.45 -7.87
C ASP A 35 29.92 -16.83 -6.58
N SER A 36 30.50 -15.62 -6.66
CA SER A 36 31.03 -14.92 -5.47
C SER A 36 29.93 -14.61 -4.45
N PHE A 37 28.76 -14.16 -4.90
CA PHE A 37 27.63 -13.88 -4.02
C PHE A 37 27.14 -15.15 -3.32
N TYR A 38 26.99 -16.25 -4.07
CA TYR A 38 26.54 -17.51 -3.49
C TYR A 38 27.56 -18.09 -2.51
N LYS A 39 28.87 -17.94 -2.79
CA LYS A 39 29.92 -18.29 -1.83
C LYS A 39 29.82 -17.47 -0.55
N ASP A 40 29.50 -16.18 -0.63
CA ASP A 40 29.31 -15.34 0.55
C ASP A 40 28.06 -15.71 1.35
N VAL A 41 26.94 -16.01 0.68
CA VAL A 41 25.70 -16.49 1.32
C VAL A 41 25.91 -17.86 1.97
N TYR A 42 26.59 -18.78 1.27
CA TYR A 42 26.89 -20.11 1.78
C TYR A 42 27.85 -20.05 2.97
N ARG A 43 28.91 -19.25 2.87
CA ARG A 43 29.85 -18.98 3.97
C ARG A 43 29.11 -18.36 5.16
N PHE A 44 28.24 -17.40 4.92
CA PHE A 44 27.39 -16.79 5.93
C PHE A 44 26.55 -17.85 6.66
N HIS A 45 25.87 -18.73 5.90
CA HIS A 45 25.04 -19.78 6.48
C HIS A 45 25.83 -20.73 7.37
N ARG A 46 26.99 -21.19 6.92
CA ARG A 46 27.85 -22.12 7.67
C ARG A 46 28.49 -21.50 8.92
N THR A 47 28.86 -20.22 8.84
CA THR A 47 29.66 -19.57 9.89
C THR A 47 28.80 -18.88 10.94
N GLN A 48 27.65 -18.32 10.56
CA GLN A 48 26.78 -17.62 11.50
C GLN A 48 25.86 -18.61 12.21
N LYS A 49 26.19 -18.94 13.45
CA LYS A 49 25.35 -19.76 14.34
C LYS A 49 24.32 -18.87 15.03
N GLY A 50 23.04 -19.25 15.01
CA GLY A 50 21.96 -18.46 15.61
C GLY A 50 20.57 -18.90 15.15
N LYS A 51 19.53 -18.51 15.90
CA LYS A 51 18.14 -18.83 15.58
C LYS A 51 17.63 -17.95 14.43
N GLY A 52 17.04 -18.60 13.42
CA GLY A 52 16.23 -17.94 12.40
C GLY A 52 14.77 -17.90 12.84
N HIS A 53 14.00 -17.00 12.24
CA HIS A 53 12.56 -16.89 12.48
C HIS A 53 11.83 -16.93 11.15
N LEU A 54 10.69 -17.64 11.09
CA LEU A 54 9.78 -17.51 9.97
C LEU A 54 9.11 -16.13 10.03
N ILE A 55 8.94 -15.53 8.86
CA ILE A 55 8.18 -14.28 8.69
C ILE A 55 7.01 -14.56 7.76
N TRP A 56 5.88 -13.90 8.02
CA TRP A 56 4.70 -14.11 7.20
C TRP A 56 4.93 -13.53 5.80
N ALA A 57 4.85 -14.39 4.78
CA ALA A 57 5.06 -14.03 3.38
C ALA A 57 3.76 -13.64 2.65
N ASN A 58 2.60 -13.82 3.31
CA ASN A 58 1.27 -13.62 2.74
C ASN A 58 1.07 -14.35 1.39
N ASN A 59 1.61 -15.56 1.30
CA ASN A 59 1.59 -16.39 0.12
C ASN A 59 1.65 -17.87 0.57
N ASN A 60 0.85 -18.74 -0.06
CA ASN A 60 0.78 -20.16 0.32
C ASN A 60 1.79 -21.05 -0.44
N GLU A 61 2.38 -20.53 -1.50
CA GLU A 61 3.35 -21.21 -2.37
C GLU A 61 4.80 -20.75 -2.12
N ALA A 62 4.99 -19.80 -1.19
CA ALA A 62 6.29 -19.30 -0.82
C ALA A 62 6.43 -19.18 0.71
N ALA A 63 7.62 -19.51 1.23
CA ALA A 63 7.97 -19.27 2.62
C ALA A 63 9.02 -18.18 2.73
N ALA A 64 9.03 -17.46 3.85
CA ALA A 64 10.06 -16.47 4.11
C ALA A 64 10.60 -16.61 5.52
N ALA A 65 11.87 -16.29 5.69
CA ALA A 65 12.53 -16.34 6.97
C ALA A 65 13.60 -15.27 7.10
N ILE A 66 13.91 -14.94 8.35
CA ILE A 66 14.90 -13.93 8.72
C ILE A 66 15.94 -14.53 9.68
N LYS A 67 17.20 -14.17 9.48
CA LYS A 67 18.33 -14.56 10.34
C LYS A 67 19.19 -13.34 10.65
N TYR A 68 19.61 -13.24 11.91
CA TYR A 68 20.38 -12.11 12.41
C TYR A 68 21.87 -12.45 12.50
N SER A 69 22.72 -11.49 12.14
CA SER A 69 24.17 -11.59 12.24
C SER A 69 24.77 -10.20 12.49
N GLY A 70 24.98 -9.88 13.77
CA GLY A 70 25.39 -8.55 14.18
C GLY A 70 24.39 -7.50 13.70
N ASN A 71 24.86 -6.57 12.87
CA ASN A 71 24.06 -5.48 12.31
C ASN A 71 23.29 -5.86 11.05
N ILE A 72 23.40 -7.10 10.55
CA ILE A 72 22.80 -7.53 9.28
C ILE A 72 21.75 -8.60 9.51
N TYR A 73 20.57 -8.36 8.94
CA TYR A 73 19.35 -9.15 9.05
C TYR A 73 19.08 -9.69 7.66
N TRP A 74 19.38 -10.97 7.45
CA TRP A 74 19.23 -11.64 6.17
C TRP A 74 17.84 -12.20 6.04
N LEU A 75 17.16 -11.88 4.95
CA LEU A 75 15.87 -12.44 4.60
C LEU A 75 16.04 -13.42 3.45
N GLY A 76 15.60 -14.64 3.65
CA GLY A 76 15.46 -15.64 2.59
C GLY A 76 13.99 -15.83 2.25
N ILE A 77 13.66 -15.76 0.97
CA ILE A 77 12.31 -16.00 0.45
C ILE A 77 12.41 -17.17 -0.52
N PHE A 78 11.60 -18.21 -0.32
CA PHE A 78 11.68 -19.48 -1.02
C PHE A 78 10.38 -19.73 -1.76
N ASN A 79 10.45 -19.91 -3.07
CA ASN A 79 9.33 -20.23 -3.94
C ASN A 79 9.28 -21.74 -4.20
N PHE A 80 8.17 -22.37 -3.85
CA PHE A 80 7.93 -23.80 -4.02
C PHE A 80 7.02 -24.14 -5.20
N SER A 81 6.50 -23.15 -5.94
CA SER A 81 5.69 -23.40 -7.13
C SER A 81 6.47 -23.27 -8.43
N GLU A 82 5.86 -23.81 -9.49
CA GLU A 82 6.36 -23.75 -10.87
C GLU A 82 6.05 -22.42 -11.58
N THR A 83 5.62 -21.40 -10.82
CA THR A 83 5.31 -20.07 -11.35
C THR A 83 5.92 -18.98 -10.49
N ASN A 84 6.12 -17.79 -11.07
CA ASN A 84 6.66 -16.66 -10.32
C ASN A 84 5.69 -16.25 -9.21
N GLN A 85 6.23 -16.07 -8.01
CA GLN A 85 5.44 -15.67 -6.85
C GLN A 85 5.75 -14.22 -6.45
N ASN A 86 4.72 -13.50 -6.02
CA ASN A 86 4.87 -12.23 -5.31
C ASN A 86 4.57 -12.46 -3.84
N VAL A 87 5.53 -12.15 -2.98
CA VAL A 87 5.35 -12.21 -1.53
C VAL A 87 5.20 -10.82 -0.94
N SER A 88 4.53 -10.75 0.21
CA SER A 88 4.37 -9.53 1.01
C SER A 88 4.80 -9.82 2.44
N LEU A 89 6.05 -9.47 2.75
CA LEU A 89 6.70 -9.80 4.02
C LEU A 89 6.21 -8.89 5.15
N GLN A 90 5.87 -9.48 6.30
CA GLN A 90 5.44 -8.76 7.50
C GLN A 90 6.43 -8.93 8.66
N PHE A 91 6.56 -7.87 9.48
CA PHE A 91 7.58 -7.77 10.53
C PHE A 91 7.00 -7.41 11.91
N ASP A 92 5.70 -7.51 12.12
CA ASP A 92 5.03 -7.14 13.37
C ASP A 92 5.04 -8.23 14.44
N ASN A 93 5.64 -9.38 14.17
CA ASN A 93 5.81 -10.45 15.15
C ASN A 93 6.78 -10.03 16.28
N PRO A 94 6.33 -10.00 17.55
CA PRO A 94 7.17 -9.58 18.69
C PRO A 94 8.41 -10.45 18.93
N ARG A 95 8.46 -11.66 18.35
CA ARG A 95 9.64 -12.53 18.43
C ARG A 95 10.79 -12.06 17.55
N LEU A 96 10.53 -11.14 16.61
CA LEU A 96 11.56 -10.56 15.77
C LEU A 96 12.33 -9.51 16.55
N LYS A 97 13.66 -9.52 16.44
CA LYS A 97 14.57 -8.59 17.12
C LYS A 97 14.64 -7.22 16.45
N ILE A 98 13.48 -6.62 16.17
CA ILE A 98 13.37 -5.31 15.54
C ILE A 98 12.83 -4.37 16.61
N GLU A 99 13.62 -3.40 17.04
CA GLU A 99 13.17 -2.36 17.97
C GLU A 99 12.51 -1.21 17.22
N ASP A 100 11.73 -0.39 17.90
CA ASP A 100 10.97 0.70 17.27
C ASP A 100 11.86 1.83 16.77
N ASP A 101 12.97 2.09 17.47
CA ASP A 101 13.99 3.10 17.19
C ASP A 101 15.09 2.63 16.23
N ASP A 102 15.06 1.35 15.83
CA ASP A 102 15.97 0.84 14.83
C ASP A 102 15.81 1.57 13.48
N ALA A 103 16.89 1.59 12.70
CA ALA A 103 16.93 2.17 11.37
C ALA A 103 17.62 1.18 10.43
N PHE A 104 16.98 0.84 9.31
CA PHE A 104 17.47 -0.17 8.38
C PHE A 104 17.60 0.35 6.95
N ILE A 105 18.66 -0.13 6.28
CA ILE A 105 18.79 -0.09 4.82
C ILE A 105 18.44 -1.49 4.30
N LEU A 106 17.40 -1.58 3.49
CA LEU A 106 17.04 -2.76 2.71
C LEU A 106 17.76 -2.72 1.36
N SER A 107 18.45 -3.79 1.04
CA SER A 107 19.07 -4.01 -0.27
C SER A 107 18.81 -5.42 -0.78
N ASP A 108 18.78 -5.53 -2.10
CA ASP A 108 18.99 -6.77 -2.82
C ASP A 108 20.49 -6.86 -3.13
N PRO A 109 21.25 -7.77 -2.50
CA PRO A 109 22.70 -7.80 -2.65
C PRO A 109 23.18 -7.98 -4.10
N LEU A 110 22.36 -8.58 -4.96
CA LEU A 110 22.67 -8.81 -6.35
C LEU A 110 22.42 -7.58 -7.22
N TYR A 111 21.36 -6.83 -6.93
CA TYR A 111 20.88 -5.76 -7.81
C TYR A 111 21.12 -4.36 -7.24
N SER A 112 20.98 -4.15 -5.93
CA SER A 112 21.07 -2.82 -5.31
C SER A 112 22.45 -2.20 -5.43
N THR A 113 23.52 -3.01 -5.40
CA THR A 113 24.91 -2.54 -5.58
C THR A 113 25.17 -2.01 -6.99
N ILE A 114 24.46 -2.55 -7.99
CA ILE A 114 24.58 -2.17 -9.39
C ILE A 114 23.62 -1.03 -9.73
N THR A 115 22.39 -1.12 -9.26
CA THR A 115 21.31 -0.18 -9.58
C THR A 115 21.30 1.05 -8.68
N GLY A 116 21.99 1.02 -7.54
CA GLY A 116 21.89 2.05 -6.51
C GLY A 116 20.54 2.06 -5.78
N ASN A 117 19.67 1.09 -6.02
CA ASN A 117 18.33 1.04 -5.45
C ASN A 117 18.37 0.45 -4.03
N PHE A 118 18.43 1.34 -3.04
CA PHE A 118 18.29 1.01 -1.63
C PHE A 118 16.94 1.51 -1.12
N ARG A 119 16.38 0.80 -0.14
CA ARG A 119 15.18 1.27 0.56
C ARG A 119 15.47 1.46 2.04
N TYR A 120 14.82 2.41 2.68
CA TYR A 120 15.13 2.83 4.04
C TYR A 120 13.90 2.71 4.93
N TYR A 121 14.00 2.09 6.11
CA TYR A 121 12.88 1.86 7.01
C TYR A 121 13.26 2.10 8.47
N THR A 122 12.45 2.86 9.21
CA THR A 122 12.51 2.83 10.67
C THR A 122 11.91 1.52 11.18
N GLY A 123 12.27 1.10 12.39
CA GLY A 123 11.73 -0.10 13.01
C GLY A 123 10.22 -0.05 13.17
N LYS A 124 9.69 1.09 13.64
CA LYS A 124 8.23 1.34 13.69
C LYS A 124 7.56 1.17 12.32
N GLU A 125 8.13 1.75 11.28
CA GLU A 125 7.56 1.70 9.94
C GLU A 125 7.66 0.29 9.35
N LEU A 126 8.78 -0.41 9.55
CA LEU A 126 8.96 -1.79 9.08
C LEU A 126 7.93 -2.73 9.69
N LYS A 127 7.61 -2.56 10.98
CA LYS A 127 6.54 -3.31 11.68
C LYS A 127 5.13 -2.92 11.23
N ALA A 128 4.94 -1.75 10.60
CA ALA A 128 3.62 -1.28 10.18
C ALA A 128 3.40 -1.40 8.66
N SER A 129 4.46 -1.61 7.89
CA SER A 129 4.46 -1.74 6.44
C SER A 129 4.74 -3.19 6.01
N LYS A 130 4.78 -3.40 4.70
CA LYS A 130 5.10 -4.69 4.08
C LYS A 130 6.23 -4.51 3.08
N ILE A 131 7.10 -5.51 2.99
CA ILE A 131 8.10 -5.56 1.92
C ILE A 131 7.58 -6.51 0.84
N ASN A 132 7.20 -5.95 -0.30
CA ASN A 132 6.81 -6.73 -1.47
C ASN A 132 8.04 -7.13 -2.28
N ALA A 133 8.14 -8.42 -2.62
CA ALA A 133 9.24 -8.94 -3.41
C ALA A 133 8.77 -10.04 -4.37
N PRO A 134 9.10 -9.96 -5.67
CA PRO A 134 8.93 -11.07 -6.58
C PRO A 134 10.02 -12.12 -6.36
N VAL A 135 9.67 -13.39 -6.45
CA VAL A 135 10.59 -14.53 -6.45
C VAL A 135 10.31 -15.39 -7.67
N ALA A 136 11.30 -15.48 -8.55
CA ALA A 136 11.16 -16.22 -9.80
C ALA A 136 11.10 -17.74 -9.55
N TYR A 137 10.34 -18.47 -10.36
CA TYR A 137 10.36 -19.95 -10.32
C TYR A 137 11.71 -20.51 -10.79
N THR A 138 12.48 -19.76 -11.59
CA THR A 138 13.80 -20.17 -12.06
C THR A 138 14.83 -20.12 -10.94
N ASP A 139 14.79 -19.05 -10.14
CA ASP A 139 15.79 -18.81 -9.10
C ASP A 139 15.45 -19.56 -7.81
N ARG A 140 14.15 -19.84 -7.58
CA ARG A 140 13.53 -20.47 -6.40
C ARG A 140 13.78 -19.76 -5.07
N ILE A 141 14.80 -18.91 -4.97
CA ILE A 141 15.14 -18.12 -3.81
C ILE A 141 15.30 -16.66 -4.18
N LYS A 142 14.92 -15.77 -3.25
CA LYS A 142 15.37 -14.39 -3.23
C LYS A 142 15.96 -14.07 -1.87
N ILE A 143 17.10 -13.39 -1.89
CA ILE A 143 17.78 -12.96 -0.67
C ILE A 143 17.75 -11.44 -0.61
N LEU A 144 17.28 -10.92 0.52
CA LEU A 144 17.35 -9.50 0.84
C LEU A 144 18.19 -9.30 2.10
N LYS A 145 18.77 -8.12 2.21
CA LYS A 145 19.60 -7.72 3.35
C LYS A 145 18.98 -6.48 3.98
N LEU A 146 18.64 -6.57 5.27
CA LEU A 146 18.33 -5.43 6.13
C LEU A 146 19.57 -5.13 6.97
N GLU A 147 20.18 -3.97 6.76
CA GLU A 147 21.39 -3.56 7.49
C GLU A 147 21.05 -2.42 8.45
N LYS A 148 21.37 -2.60 9.74
CA LYS A 148 21.21 -1.54 10.74
C LYS A 148 22.10 -0.35 10.39
N THR A 149 21.53 0.83 10.47
CA THR A 149 22.19 2.10 10.12
C THR A 149 21.79 3.20 11.10
N SER A 150 22.20 4.43 10.82
CA SER A 150 21.80 5.64 11.54
C SER A 150 20.74 6.41 10.75
N LEU A 151 19.57 6.61 11.36
CA LEU A 151 18.52 7.49 10.83
C LEU A 151 19.07 8.90 10.55
N LYS A 152 19.89 9.44 11.45
CA LYS A 152 20.46 10.80 11.33
C LYS A 152 21.36 10.93 10.10
N LYS A 153 22.11 9.88 9.77
CA LYS A 153 23.05 9.88 8.63
C LYS A 153 22.32 9.86 7.28
N HIS A 154 21.17 9.19 7.22
CA HIS A 154 20.41 8.96 5.99
C HIS A 154 19.02 9.59 6.05
N TYR A 155 18.86 10.68 6.80
CA TYR A 155 17.55 11.22 7.14
C TYR A 155 16.69 11.51 5.89
N ASP A 156 17.30 12.10 4.86
CA ASP A 156 16.58 12.47 3.64
C ASP A 156 16.12 11.23 2.87
N GLU A 157 16.97 10.21 2.76
CA GLU A 157 16.61 8.95 2.14
C GLU A 157 15.47 8.26 2.89
N PHE A 158 15.53 8.18 4.22
CA PHE A 158 14.43 7.65 5.05
C PHE A 158 13.13 8.43 4.83
N PHE A 159 13.22 9.76 4.82
CA PHE A 159 12.06 10.62 4.64
C PHE A 159 11.42 10.45 3.26
N HIS A 160 12.21 10.43 2.18
CA HIS A 160 11.70 10.27 0.81
C HIS A 160 11.09 8.89 0.59
N ASP A 161 11.74 7.83 1.07
CA ASP A 161 11.25 6.47 0.94
C ASP A 161 9.96 6.26 1.73
N SER A 162 9.91 6.81 2.95
CA SER A 162 8.71 6.76 3.79
C SER A 162 7.57 7.57 3.19
N PHE A 163 7.86 8.70 2.53
CA PHE A 163 6.84 9.50 1.84
C PHE A 163 6.27 8.77 0.62
N ARG A 164 7.09 8.08 -0.18
CA ARG A 164 6.60 7.21 -1.26
C ARG A 164 5.69 6.13 -0.71
N ARG A 165 6.09 5.45 0.37
CA ARG A 165 5.25 4.44 1.04
C ARG A 165 3.97 5.00 1.63
N LEU A 166 3.96 6.26 2.08
CA LEU A 166 2.74 6.91 2.59
C LEU A 166 1.62 6.88 1.54
N CYS A 167 1.94 6.94 0.25
CA CYS A 167 0.99 6.90 -0.85
C CYS A 167 0.21 5.57 -0.92
N GLU A 168 0.86 4.47 -0.56
CA GLU A 168 0.34 3.10 -0.65
C GLU A 168 0.03 2.48 0.72
N PHE A 169 0.23 3.24 1.81
CA PHE A 169 0.12 2.72 3.17
C PHE A 169 -1.30 2.23 3.49
N ASP A 170 -1.46 0.94 3.78
CA ASP A 170 -2.74 0.27 4.00
C ASP A 170 -3.19 0.36 5.47
N ARG A 171 -2.25 0.24 6.41
CA ARG A 171 -2.47 0.25 7.86
C ARG A 171 -2.74 1.65 8.44
N THR A 172 -3.85 2.26 8.05
CA THR A 172 -4.17 3.65 8.46
C THR A 172 -4.34 3.84 9.98
N ASP A 173 -4.52 2.77 10.75
CA ASP A 173 -4.51 2.75 12.22
C ASP A 173 -3.11 3.01 12.81
N LYS A 174 -2.05 2.65 12.08
CA LYS A 174 -0.64 2.84 12.46
C LYS A 174 0.04 3.94 11.67
N LEU A 175 -0.71 4.93 11.18
CA LEU A 175 -0.14 5.93 10.28
C LEU A 175 1.03 6.72 10.89
N PHE A 176 1.02 6.98 12.20
CA PHE A 176 2.14 7.64 12.90
C PHE A 176 3.41 6.79 12.97
N HIS A 177 3.36 5.52 12.55
CA HIS A 177 4.56 4.71 12.37
C HIS A 177 5.24 5.00 11.03
N ASN A 178 4.54 5.59 10.05
CA ASN A 178 5.17 6.10 8.83
C ASN A 178 6.01 7.33 9.19
N PHE A 179 7.32 7.23 8.93
CA PHE A 179 8.30 8.24 9.33
C PHE A 179 8.02 9.60 8.68
N ALA A 180 7.76 9.64 7.37
CA ALA A 180 7.48 10.90 6.67
C ALA A 180 6.21 11.59 7.19
N PHE A 181 5.13 10.84 7.42
CA PHE A 181 3.90 11.39 7.98
C PHE A 181 4.15 12.01 9.36
N ASN A 182 4.86 11.30 10.24
CA ASN A 182 5.18 11.80 11.58
C ASN A 182 6.06 13.07 11.53
N GLU A 183 7.08 13.09 10.67
CA GLU A 183 7.94 14.27 10.47
C GLU A 183 7.14 15.47 9.94
N ILE A 184 6.27 15.28 8.94
CA ILE A 184 5.43 16.36 8.43
C ILE A 184 4.47 16.86 9.53
N ALA A 185 3.83 15.96 10.26
CA ALA A 185 2.91 16.32 11.34
C ALA A 185 3.57 17.21 12.41
N GLN A 186 4.83 16.94 12.76
CA GLN A 186 5.60 17.75 13.71
C GLN A 186 5.93 19.15 13.18
N HIS A 187 6.10 19.31 11.87
CA HIS A 187 6.46 20.59 11.23
C HIS A 187 5.25 21.39 10.74
N CYS A 188 4.03 20.93 10.99
CA CYS A 188 2.83 21.61 10.55
C CYS A 188 2.12 22.38 11.67
N GLN A 189 2.81 22.83 12.72
CA GLN A 189 2.21 23.75 13.71
C GLN A 189 1.74 25.05 13.07
N THR A 190 2.55 25.61 12.16
CA THR A 190 2.18 26.78 11.36
C THR A 190 2.30 26.51 9.86
N TYR A 191 1.51 27.23 9.07
CA TYR A 191 1.55 27.11 7.61
C TYR A 191 2.96 27.36 7.05
N LYS A 192 3.63 28.41 7.57
CA LYS A 192 4.96 28.83 7.12
C LYS A 192 6.02 27.75 7.37
N GLU A 193 5.98 27.09 8.52
CA GLU A 193 6.90 25.98 8.82
C GLU A 193 6.62 24.77 7.95
N CYS A 194 5.34 24.42 7.79
CA CYS A 194 4.89 23.29 6.99
C CYS A 194 5.30 23.46 5.51
N SER A 195 5.01 24.63 4.92
CA SER A 195 5.34 24.91 3.51
C SER A 195 6.84 25.01 3.28
N ALA A 196 7.60 25.60 4.21
CA ALA A 196 9.06 25.63 4.14
C ALA A 196 9.68 24.23 4.23
N PHE A 197 9.16 23.38 5.13
CA PHE A 197 9.60 21.99 5.28
C PHE A 197 9.32 21.18 4.01
N ILE A 198 8.08 21.22 3.50
CA ILE A 198 7.68 20.52 2.26
C ILE A 198 8.51 21.01 1.08
N SER A 199 8.68 22.33 0.92
CA SER A 199 9.49 22.90 -0.16
C SER A 199 10.93 22.44 -0.12
N LYS A 200 11.52 22.40 1.08
CA LYS A 200 12.91 22.00 1.27
C LYS A 200 13.11 20.50 1.08
N LYS A 201 12.20 19.68 1.60
CA LYS A 201 12.40 18.23 1.71
C LYS A 201 11.76 17.43 0.58
N LEU A 202 10.69 17.91 -0.04
CA LEU A 202 9.96 17.17 -1.08
C LEU A 202 10.08 17.82 -2.47
N LEU A 203 9.88 19.14 -2.58
CA LEU A 203 9.81 19.79 -3.90
C LEU A 203 11.16 19.91 -4.63
N LYS A 204 12.27 19.64 -3.94
CA LYS A 204 13.63 19.61 -4.51
C LYS A 204 14.09 18.20 -4.89
N THR A 205 13.20 17.22 -4.83
CA THR A 205 13.51 15.82 -5.14
C THR A 205 13.17 15.49 -6.59
N ASP A 206 13.54 14.28 -7.02
CA ASP A 206 13.20 13.69 -8.31
C ASP A 206 11.78 13.08 -8.35
N MET A 207 11.01 13.24 -7.29
CA MET A 207 9.70 12.63 -7.14
C MET A 207 8.69 13.25 -8.09
N ASP A 208 7.89 12.42 -8.75
CA ASP A 208 6.90 12.89 -9.70
C ASP A 208 5.75 13.63 -9.00
N THR A 209 5.13 14.55 -9.73
CA THR A 209 4.05 15.40 -9.22
C THR A 209 2.86 14.60 -8.69
N THR A 210 2.55 13.43 -9.26
CA THR A 210 1.42 12.59 -8.82
C THR A 210 1.69 12.01 -7.44
N THR A 211 2.89 11.50 -7.20
CA THR A 211 3.31 10.99 -5.89
C THR A 211 3.30 12.11 -4.84
N LEU A 212 3.82 13.29 -5.18
CA LEU A 212 3.79 14.45 -4.29
C LEU A 212 2.36 14.86 -3.90
N GLU A 213 1.47 14.98 -4.88
CA GLU A 213 0.07 15.33 -4.65
C GLU A 213 -0.67 14.29 -3.82
N LEU A 214 -0.51 13.01 -4.15
CA LEU A 214 -1.16 11.92 -3.43
C LEU A 214 -0.67 11.82 -1.98
N GLY A 215 0.64 11.88 -1.76
CA GLY A 215 1.24 11.82 -0.43
C GLY A 215 0.82 13.01 0.45
N LEU A 216 0.83 14.23 -0.10
CA LEU A 216 0.38 15.43 0.63
C LEU A 216 -1.13 15.42 0.88
N LYS A 217 -1.94 14.99 -0.10
CA LYS A 217 -3.38 14.79 0.09
C LYS A 217 -3.67 13.83 1.23
N ARG A 218 -3.00 12.67 1.26
CA ARG A 218 -3.14 11.67 2.33
C ARG A 218 -2.69 12.24 3.67
N THR A 219 -1.59 13.00 3.69
CA THR A 219 -1.11 13.68 4.90
C THR A 219 -2.19 14.59 5.48
N ILE A 220 -2.71 15.54 4.68
CA ILE A 220 -3.73 16.50 5.11
C ILE A 220 -5.00 15.78 5.59
N PHE A 221 -5.47 14.78 4.83
CA PHE A 221 -6.63 13.97 5.23
C PHE A 221 -6.42 13.31 6.59
N HIS A 222 -5.24 12.71 6.81
CA HIS A 222 -4.97 11.98 8.03
C HIS A 222 -4.60 12.86 9.23
N LEU A 223 -4.06 14.07 9.02
CA LEU A 223 -3.96 15.08 10.07
C LEU A 223 -5.34 15.40 10.62
N HIS A 224 -6.34 15.55 9.75
CA HIS A 224 -7.72 15.77 10.19
C HIS A 224 -8.35 14.51 10.81
N LYS A 225 -8.27 13.35 10.13
CA LYS A 225 -8.87 12.08 10.60
C LYS A 225 -8.37 11.67 11.98
N ASN A 226 -7.09 11.93 12.28
CA ASN A 226 -6.48 11.63 13.58
C ASN A 226 -6.56 12.80 14.58
N LYS A 227 -7.40 13.81 14.30
CA LYS A 227 -7.66 14.96 15.19
C LYS A 227 -6.43 15.79 15.54
N VAL A 228 -5.37 15.73 14.71
CA VAL A 228 -4.24 16.66 14.82
C VAL A 228 -4.70 18.05 14.39
N PHE A 229 -5.52 18.12 13.34
CA PHE A 229 -6.07 19.35 12.79
C PHE A 229 -7.60 19.32 12.82
N THR A 230 -8.18 20.47 13.14
CA THR A 230 -9.60 20.77 12.91
C THR A 230 -9.86 21.07 11.43
N ILE A 231 -11.12 20.98 11.01
CA ILE A 231 -11.50 21.31 9.63
C ILE A 231 -11.22 22.79 9.29
N ASP A 232 -11.31 23.69 10.27
CA ASP A 232 -11.08 25.11 10.05
C ASP A 232 -9.58 25.42 9.87
N GLN A 233 -8.71 24.73 10.61
CA GLN A 233 -7.26 24.77 10.35
C GLN A 233 -6.92 24.27 8.95
N ILE A 234 -7.55 23.17 8.49
CA ILE A 234 -7.36 22.67 7.12
C ILE A 234 -7.80 23.73 6.09
N LYS A 235 -8.97 24.35 6.27
CA LYS A 235 -9.46 25.42 5.38
C LYS A 235 -8.50 26.61 5.36
N GLU A 236 -7.97 27.01 6.51
CA GLU A 236 -6.99 28.10 6.59
C GLU A 236 -5.71 27.76 5.82
N TYR A 237 -5.20 26.52 5.95
CA TYR A 237 -4.05 26.05 5.18
C TYR A 237 -4.34 26.09 3.68
N LEU A 238 -5.47 25.53 3.24
CA LEU A 238 -5.86 25.54 1.83
C LEU A 238 -6.02 26.96 1.27
N LYS A 239 -6.54 27.90 2.07
CA LYS A 239 -6.61 29.32 1.70
C LYS A 239 -5.21 29.90 1.49
N LYS A 240 -4.30 29.74 2.46
CA LYS A 240 -2.92 30.24 2.34
C LYS A 240 -2.17 29.61 1.16
N MET A 241 -2.35 28.31 0.93
CA MET A 241 -1.79 27.61 -0.23
C MET A 241 -2.29 28.19 -1.56
N SER A 242 -3.58 28.51 -1.65
CA SER A 242 -4.18 29.09 -2.87
C SER A 242 -3.72 30.51 -3.19
N GLU A 243 -3.16 31.24 -2.21
CA GLU A 243 -2.62 32.59 -2.38
C GLU A 243 -1.18 32.58 -2.92
N GLU A 244 -0.52 31.41 -2.96
CA GLU A 244 0.81 31.27 -3.54
C GLU A 244 0.78 31.23 -5.08
N LYS A 245 1.93 31.45 -5.72
CA LYS A 245 2.12 31.26 -7.18
C LYS A 245 3.05 30.08 -7.45
N SER A 246 2.78 28.96 -6.78
CA SER A 246 3.67 27.81 -6.68
C SER A 246 2.88 26.50 -6.79
N PHE A 247 3.58 25.37 -6.72
CA PHE A 247 3.00 24.03 -6.56
C PHE A 247 1.88 23.96 -5.50
N PHE A 248 1.97 24.76 -4.42
CA PHE A 248 0.95 24.77 -3.37
C PHE A 248 -0.40 25.28 -3.85
N ALA A 249 -0.45 26.21 -4.81
CA ALA A 249 -1.70 26.73 -5.35
C ALA A 249 -2.43 25.68 -6.19
N ASP A 250 -1.69 24.96 -7.03
CA ASP A 250 -2.22 23.84 -7.82
C ASP A 250 -2.73 22.71 -6.92
N LEU A 251 -1.94 22.36 -5.89
CA LEU A 251 -2.33 21.37 -4.89
C LEU A 251 -3.59 21.82 -4.13
N ALA A 252 -3.67 23.08 -3.71
CA ALA A 252 -4.84 23.63 -3.02
C ALA A 252 -6.09 23.50 -3.89
N GLN A 253 -6.02 23.86 -5.17
CA GLN A 253 -7.14 23.76 -6.09
C GLN A 253 -7.64 22.29 -6.19
N LYS A 254 -6.72 21.33 -6.34
CA LYS A 254 -7.05 19.89 -6.38
C LYS A 254 -7.67 19.41 -5.07
N LEU A 255 -7.15 19.85 -3.93
CA LEU A 255 -7.69 19.47 -2.62
C LEU A 255 -9.06 20.09 -2.37
N TYR A 256 -9.30 21.34 -2.76
CA TYR A 256 -10.61 21.98 -2.66
C TYR A 256 -11.69 21.18 -3.37
N TRP A 257 -11.40 20.64 -4.56
CA TRP A 257 -12.33 19.73 -5.25
C TRP A 257 -12.65 18.47 -4.46
N HIS A 258 -11.68 17.90 -3.74
CA HIS A 258 -11.89 16.71 -2.92
C HIS A 258 -12.65 16.98 -1.61
N TYR A 259 -12.46 18.14 -1.00
CA TYR A 259 -13.19 18.54 0.22
C TYR A 259 -14.55 19.17 -0.07
N LYS A 260 -14.82 19.54 -1.31
CA LYS A 260 -16.15 20.00 -1.73
C LYS A 260 -17.10 18.81 -1.65
N LYS A 261 -18.14 18.93 -0.79
CA LYS A 261 -19.25 18.00 -0.79
C LYS A 261 -19.86 17.98 -2.20
N GLY A 262 -19.70 16.86 -2.88
CA GLY A 262 -20.20 16.62 -4.23
C GLY A 262 -21.27 15.55 -4.22
N SER A 263 -21.97 15.43 -5.33
CA SER A 263 -22.96 14.37 -5.51
C SER A 263 -22.28 13.05 -5.88
N ILE A 264 -22.71 11.95 -5.26
CA ILE A 264 -22.28 10.60 -5.62
C ILE A 264 -23.25 10.06 -6.66
N VAL A 265 -22.73 9.64 -7.82
CA VAL A 265 -23.56 9.13 -8.92
C VAL A 265 -23.29 7.65 -9.14
N PHE A 266 -24.32 6.83 -8.96
CA PHE A 266 -24.32 5.43 -9.35
C PHE A 266 -24.89 5.31 -10.76
N MET A 267 -24.08 4.84 -11.69
CA MET A 267 -24.52 4.54 -13.06
C MET A 267 -24.52 3.03 -13.25
N SER A 268 -25.69 2.45 -13.51
CA SER A 268 -25.83 1.01 -13.66
C SER A 268 -26.86 0.67 -14.73
N ALA A 269 -26.62 -0.42 -15.47
CA ALA A 269 -27.61 -1.00 -16.37
C ALA A 269 -28.81 -1.61 -15.60
N GLU A 270 -28.63 -1.93 -14.32
CA GLU A 270 -29.67 -2.48 -13.47
C GLU A 270 -29.80 -1.77 -12.13
N ALA A 271 -31.03 -1.50 -11.74
CA ALA A 271 -31.38 -0.89 -10.46
C ALA A 271 -32.78 -1.34 -10.04
N GLU A 272 -32.88 -1.96 -8.85
CA GLU A 272 -34.19 -2.27 -8.28
C GLU A 272 -34.92 -0.95 -7.92
N PRO A 273 -36.24 -0.84 -8.12
CA PRO A 273 -37.15 -1.81 -8.72
C PRO A 273 -37.41 -1.63 -10.22
N PHE A 274 -36.61 -0.84 -10.94
CA PHE A 274 -36.82 -0.56 -12.36
C PHE A 274 -36.40 -1.73 -13.26
N SER A 275 -35.18 -2.23 -13.07
CA SER A 275 -34.59 -3.29 -13.89
C SER A 275 -33.71 -4.19 -13.03
N LYS A 276 -33.85 -5.51 -13.18
CA LYS A 276 -33.07 -6.49 -12.44
C LYS A 276 -32.79 -7.71 -13.29
N SER A 277 -31.51 -7.95 -13.56
CA SER A 277 -30.99 -9.16 -14.19
C SER A 277 -30.10 -9.98 -13.25
N GLY A 278 -29.41 -9.33 -12.30
CA GLY A 278 -28.50 -9.97 -11.35
C GLY A 278 -28.46 -9.32 -9.97
N GLY A 279 -27.35 -9.55 -9.26
CA GLY A 279 -27.14 -9.07 -7.88
C GLY A 279 -26.76 -7.59 -7.78
N LEU A 280 -26.25 -6.98 -8.85
CA LEU A 280 -25.82 -5.58 -8.86
C LEU A 280 -27.03 -4.64 -8.69
N ALA A 281 -28.20 -5.01 -9.21
CA ALA A 281 -29.45 -4.27 -9.02
C ALA A 281 -29.79 -4.04 -7.55
N ASN A 282 -29.51 -5.02 -6.68
CA ASN A 282 -29.73 -4.90 -5.24
C ASN A 282 -28.70 -3.94 -4.61
N VAL A 283 -27.44 -4.00 -5.04
CA VAL A 283 -26.37 -3.12 -4.52
C VAL A 283 -26.68 -1.66 -4.85
N VAL A 284 -27.07 -1.39 -6.10
CA VAL A 284 -27.44 -0.04 -6.60
C VAL A 284 -28.75 0.45 -5.97
N TYR A 285 -29.55 -0.43 -5.38
CA TYR A 285 -30.73 -0.05 -4.62
C TYR A 285 -30.42 0.25 -3.14
N GLU A 286 -29.69 -0.64 -2.46
CA GLU A 286 -29.48 -0.54 -1.01
C GLU A 286 -28.39 0.48 -0.65
N LEU A 287 -27.24 0.44 -1.32
CA LEU A 287 -26.09 1.27 -0.95
C LEU A 287 -26.39 2.78 -1.09
N PRO A 288 -27.02 3.26 -2.18
CA PRO A 288 -27.41 4.67 -2.29
C PRO A 288 -28.35 5.12 -1.18
N ARG A 289 -29.29 4.25 -0.78
CA ARG A 289 -30.24 4.57 0.30
C ARG A 289 -29.53 4.71 1.64
N GLU A 290 -28.58 3.83 1.94
CA GLU A 290 -27.76 3.94 3.15
C GLU A 290 -26.86 5.18 3.15
N MET A 291 -26.31 5.57 1.99
CA MET A 291 -25.55 6.81 1.85
C MET A 291 -26.43 8.06 2.06
N VAL A 292 -27.64 8.09 1.49
CA VAL A 292 -28.61 9.18 1.72
C VAL A 292 -29.01 9.27 3.19
N LYS A 293 -29.21 8.13 3.88
CA LYS A 293 -29.46 8.11 5.34
C LYS A 293 -28.30 8.70 6.14
N ARG A 294 -27.07 8.68 5.62
CA ARG A 294 -25.88 9.32 6.21
C ARG A 294 -25.72 10.79 5.80
N GLY A 295 -26.66 11.35 5.06
CA GLY A 295 -26.67 12.75 4.66
C GLY A 295 -25.90 13.05 3.36
N GLU A 296 -25.56 12.02 2.58
CA GLU A 296 -24.92 12.19 1.27
C GLU A 296 -25.92 12.52 0.17
N ASP A 297 -25.50 13.34 -0.80
CA ASP A 297 -26.29 13.67 -1.98
C ASP A 297 -26.03 12.61 -3.07
N VAL A 298 -26.94 11.64 -3.20
CA VAL A 298 -26.73 10.47 -4.07
C VAL A 298 -27.77 10.39 -5.18
N TYR A 299 -27.31 10.09 -6.39
CA TYR A 299 -28.13 9.90 -7.58
C TYR A 299 -27.91 8.51 -8.16
N VAL A 300 -28.99 7.88 -8.61
CA VAL A 300 -28.95 6.63 -9.37
C VAL A 300 -29.41 6.91 -10.79
N ILE A 301 -28.57 6.57 -11.76
CA ILE A 301 -28.87 6.66 -13.18
C ILE A 301 -28.96 5.24 -13.71
N THR A 302 -30.16 4.86 -14.17
CA THR A 302 -30.44 3.57 -14.80
C THR A 302 -31.14 3.78 -16.15
N PRO A 303 -30.90 2.93 -17.16
CA PRO A 303 -31.61 3.01 -18.43
C PRO A 303 -33.11 2.77 -18.28
N LEU A 304 -33.89 3.51 -19.06
CA LEU A 304 -35.30 3.20 -19.33
C LEU A 304 -35.38 2.24 -20.52
N TYR A 305 -35.45 0.95 -20.25
CA TYR A 305 -35.56 -0.07 -21.29
C TYR A 305 -36.95 -0.06 -21.96
N ARG A 306 -36.99 0.20 -23.27
CA ARG A 306 -38.24 0.22 -24.07
C ARG A 306 -38.64 -1.16 -24.61
N SER A 307 -37.70 -2.08 -24.64
CA SER A 307 -37.83 -3.46 -25.09
C SER A 307 -37.49 -4.42 -23.94
N GLY A 308 -38.08 -5.60 -23.95
CA GLY A 308 -37.99 -6.58 -22.86
C GLY A 308 -39.21 -7.49 -22.85
N ASN A 309 -39.19 -8.52 -22.00
CA ASN A 309 -40.35 -9.40 -21.87
C ASN A 309 -41.53 -8.65 -21.20
N PRO A 310 -42.79 -9.11 -21.35
CA PRO A 310 -43.96 -8.42 -20.80
C PRO A 310 -43.89 -8.19 -19.28
N LYS A 311 -43.25 -9.10 -18.54
CA LYS A 311 -43.10 -9.03 -17.08
C LYS A 311 -42.14 -7.91 -16.67
N GLU A 312 -41.02 -7.77 -17.36
CA GLU A 312 -40.01 -6.72 -17.13
C GLU A 312 -40.56 -5.34 -17.48
N LYS A 313 -41.29 -5.22 -18.60
CA LYS A 313 -41.96 -3.97 -18.97
C LYS A 313 -42.96 -3.55 -17.90
N LYS A 314 -43.82 -4.48 -17.47
CA LYS A 314 -44.77 -4.22 -16.38
C LYS A 314 -44.05 -3.77 -15.10
N LYS A 315 -42.95 -4.43 -14.71
CA LYS A 315 -42.16 -4.04 -13.54
C LYS A 315 -41.61 -2.60 -13.67
N MET A 316 -41.07 -2.26 -14.84
CA MET A 316 -40.61 -0.90 -15.13
C MET A 316 -41.74 0.11 -15.02
N ASP A 317 -42.88 -0.14 -15.67
CA ASP A 317 -44.05 0.75 -15.66
C ASP A 317 -44.62 0.93 -14.25
N ASP A 318 -44.76 -0.16 -13.48
CA ASP A 318 -45.20 -0.13 -12.08
C ASP A 318 -44.24 0.71 -11.22
N ALA A 319 -42.93 0.58 -11.44
CA ALA A 319 -41.91 1.38 -10.74
C ALA A 319 -41.99 2.87 -11.12
N LEU A 320 -42.10 3.18 -12.42
CA LEU A 320 -42.24 4.56 -12.90
C LEU A 320 -43.47 5.24 -12.29
N GLN A 321 -44.60 4.54 -12.27
CA GLN A 321 -45.83 5.05 -11.66
C GLN A 321 -45.68 5.22 -10.14
N LYS A 322 -45.14 4.22 -9.45
CA LYS A 322 -44.97 4.23 -7.99
C LYS A 322 -44.09 5.39 -7.51
N TYR A 323 -43.00 5.67 -8.22
CA TYR A 323 -42.06 6.73 -7.84
C TYR A 323 -42.30 8.06 -8.57
N GLY A 324 -43.36 8.18 -9.37
CA GLY A 324 -43.69 9.40 -10.11
C GLY A 324 -42.59 9.83 -11.09
N ALA A 325 -41.87 8.88 -11.68
CA ALA A 325 -40.78 9.17 -12.60
C ALA A 325 -41.34 9.66 -13.94
N VAL A 326 -41.05 10.92 -14.29
CA VAL A 326 -41.54 11.56 -15.51
C VAL A 326 -40.38 12.00 -16.40
N TYR A 327 -40.62 11.99 -17.71
CA TYR A 327 -39.66 12.56 -18.65
C TYR A 327 -39.61 14.08 -18.49
N THR A 328 -38.42 14.61 -18.25
CA THR A 328 -38.19 16.03 -17.96
C THR A 328 -38.09 16.92 -19.20
N GLY A 329 -38.31 16.36 -20.41
CA GLY A 329 -38.12 17.08 -21.67
C GLY A 329 -36.66 17.28 -22.08
N LYS A 330 -35.69 16.81 -21.27
CA LYS A 330 -34.25 16.94 -21.52
C LYS A 330 -33.62 15.57 -21.73
N ASN A 331 -32.95 15.39 -22.86
CA ASN A 331 -32.11 14.23 -23.10
C ASN A 331 -30.69 14.54 -22.66
N VAL A 332 -30.18 13.77 -21.69
CA VAL A 332 -28.76 13.82 -21.31
C VAL A 332 -27.98 12.96 -22.28
N ARG A 333 -27.04 13.56 -23.02
CA ARG A 333 -26.12 12.82 -23.89
C ARG A 333 -24.83 12.57 -23.11
N PHE A 334 -24.55 11.31 -22.83
CA PHE A 334 -23.23 10.91 -22.33
C PHE A 334 -22.29 10.83 -23.54
N LYS A 335 -21.17 11.54 -23.48
CA LYS A 335 -20.09 11.37 -24.46
C LYS A 335 -19.37 10.08 -24.06
N ILE A 336 -19.56 9.03 -24.86
CA ILE A 336 -18.79 7.78 -24.74
C ILE A 336 -17.43 8.02 -25.37
#